data_AF-A0A969IFK5-F1
#
_entry.id   AF-A0A969IFK5-F1
#
_cell.length_a   1.000
_cell.length_b   1.000
_cell.length_c   1.000
_cell.angle_alpha   90.00
_cell.angle_beta   90.00
_cell.angle_gamma   90.00
#
_symmetry.space_group_name_H-M   'P 1'
#
loop_
_entity.id
_entity.type
_entity.pdbx_description
1 polymer ?
#
loop_
_entity_poly.entity_id
_entity_poly.type
_entity_poly.pdbx_seq_one_letter_code
_entity_poly.pdbx_strand_id
1 'polypeptide(L)' 'MFGVSLGAGLPVLNLKDAGRRFRTQYTIVNISFEYISRGNNSNLLKESLFRFSAGFSLSDLWFSKRKYE' A
#
# COMPACT_ATOMS: atom_id res chain seq x y z
N MET A 1 -0.55 -23.17 -14.09
CA MET A 1 -0.73 -21.72 -13.85
C MET A 1 0.05 -21.39 -12.60
N PHE A 2 1.03 -20.50 -12.70
CA PHE A 2 1.88 -20.16 -11.57
C PHE A 2 1.87 -18.65 -11.39
N GLY A 3 1.73 -18.20 -10.15
CA GLY A 3 1.76 -16.80 -9.79
C GLY A 3 2.54 -16.63 -8.51
N VAL A 4 3.29 -15.55 -8.41
CA VAL A 4 4.00 -15.13 -7.20
C VAL A 4 3.52 -13.73 -6.84
N SER A 5 3.18 -13.53 -5.58
CA SER A 5 2.81 -12.23 -5.04
C SER A 5 3.69 -11.92 -3.83
N LEU A 6 4.11 -10.67 -3.75
CA LEU A 6 4.91 -10.14 -2.65
C LEU A 6 4.35 -8.77 -2.26
N GLY A 7 4.07 -8.61 -0.97
CA GLY A 7 3.54 -7.38 -0.41
C GLY A 7 4.33 -6.94 0.82
N ALA A 8 4.48 -5.63 0.97
CA ALA A 8 5.12 -5.00 2.12
C ALA A 8 4.20 -3.91 2.68
N GLY A 9 3.92 -3.98 3.98
CA GLY A 9 3.25 -2.93 4.73
C GLY A 9 4.28 -2.12 5.50
N LEU A 10 4.48 -0.86 5.14
CA LEU A 10 5.36 0.05 5.85
C LEU A 10 4.50 0.98 6.73
N PRO A 11 4.61 0.88 8.07
CA PRO A 11 4.01 1.87 8.95
C PRO A 11 4.82 3.16 8.84
N VAL A 12 4.22 4.20 8.27
CA VAL A 12 4.79 5.54 8.28
C VAL A 12 4.52 6.13 9.66
N LEU A 13 5.42 5.82 10.59
CA LEU A 13 5.43 6.41 11.93
C LEU A 13 5.85 7.88 11.78
N ASN A 14 4.99 8.78 12.26
CA ASN A 14 5.25 10.22 12.41
C ASN A 14 5.23 11.06 11.12
N LEU A 15 4.03 11.29 10.56
CA LEU A 15 3.90 12.35 9.55
C LEU A 15 3.62 13.74 10.14
N LYS A 16 3.15 13.89 11.39
CA LYS A 16 2.93 15.22 11.99
C LYS A 16 3.18 15.23 13.50
N ASP A 17 4.23 15.94 13.88
CA ASP A 17 4.47 16.56 15.19
C ASP A 17 5.18 15.76 16.29
N ALA A 18 6.40 16.23 16.57
CA ALA A 18 7.18 16.10 17.81
C ALA A 18 6.47 16.64 19.08
N GLY A 19 5.15 16.76 19.06
CA GLY A 19 4.33 17.45 20.04
C GLY A 19 3.18 16.59 20.57
N ARG A 20 3.49 15.47 21.24
CA ARG A 20 2.69 14.79 22.29
C ARG A 20 1.22 14.40 22.04
N ARG A 21 0.54 14.83 20.97
CA ARG A 21 -0.92 14.72 20.79
C ARG A 21 -1.37 13.60 19.84
N PHE A 22 -0.47 13.11 18.98
CA PHE A 22 -0.80 12.13 17.93
C PHE A 22 -0.03 10.80 18.07
N ARG A 23 0.38 10.43 19.30
CA ARG A 23 1.26 9.27 19.56
C ARG A 23 0.67 7.92 19.13
N THR A 24 -0.64 7.81 18.97
CA THR A 24 -1.36 6.60 18.57
C THR A 24 -1.81 6.61 17.11
N GLN A 25 -1.60 7.70 16.37
CA GLN A 25 -2.04 7.80 14.97
C GLN A 25 -0.90 7.41 14.04
N TYR A 26 -1.06 6.27 13.37
CA TYR A 26 -0.11 5.76 12.40
C TYR A 26 -0.78 5.64 11.04
N THR A 27 -0.07 6.03 9.99
CA THR A 27 -0.48 5.78 8.61
C THR A 27 0.22 4.52 8.16
N ILE A 28 -0.51 3.59 7.53
CA ILE A 28 0.10 2.41 6.93
C ILE A 28 0.06 2.57 5.42
N VAL A 29 1.22 2.41 4.78
CA VAL A 29 1.34 2.29 3.34
C VAL A 29 1.52 0.82 3.02
N ASN A 30 0.59 0.26 2.27
CA ASN A 30 0.63 -1.11 1.79
C ASN A 30 1.03 -1.09 0.32
N ILE A 31 2.13 -1.75 -0.02
CA ILE A 31 2.61 -1.89 -1.38
C ILE A 31 2.57 -3.37 -1.72
N SER A 32 1.99 -3.73 -2.86
CA SER A 32 1.89 -5.11 -3.30
C SER A 32 2.25 -5.22 -4.77
N PHE A 33 3.07 -6.21 -5.08
CA PHE A 33 3.47 -6.58 -6.42
C PHE A 33 3.07 -8.03 -6.67
N GLU A 34 2.44 -8.28 -7.81
CA GLU A 34 1.98 -9.60 -8.18
C GLU A 34 2.32 -9.88 -9.64
N TYR A 35 2.91 -11.05 -9.86
CA TYR A 35 3.27 -11.57 -11.17
C TYR A 35 2.54 -12.89 -11.39
N ILE A 36 1.74 -12.96 -12.44
CA ILE A 36 1.00 -14.16 -12.81
C ILE A 36 1.41 -14.56 -14.22
N SER A 37 1.85 -15.81 -14.37
CA SER A 37 2.07 -16.42 -15.68
C SER A 37 1.02 -17.50 -15.92
N ARG A 38 0.12 -17.22 -16.87
CA ARG A 38 -0.87 -18.18 -17.35
C ARG A 38 -0.44 -18.64 -18.74
N GLY A 39 -0.03 -19.88 -18.85
CA GLY A 39 0.37 -20.48 -20.12
C GLY A 39 0.43 -22.00 -20.00
N ASN A 40 -0.31 -22.69 -20.88
CA ASN A 40 -0.15 -24.12 -21.12
C ASN A 40 0.83 -24.30 -22.29
N ASN A 41 1.64 -25.35 -22.28
CA ASN A 41 2.73 -25.59 -23.25
C ASN A 41 2.22 -25.84 -24.70
N SER A 42 0.89 -25.82 -24.90
CA SER A 42 0.20 -26.08 -26.15
C SER A 42 -0.37 -24.83 -26.84
N ASN A 43 -0.21 -23.63 -26.26
CA ASN A 43 -0.80 -22.41 -26.82
C ASN A 43 0.24 -21.28 -26.93
N LEU A 44 0.28 -20.62 -28.09
CA LEU A 44 1.28 -19.60 -28.46
C LEU A 44 1.15 -18.31 -27.64
N LEU A 45 -0.04 -18.07 -27.08
CA LEU A 45 -0.35 -16.92 -26.24
C LEU A 45 0.00 -17.22 -24.78
N LYS A 46 1.26 -16.97 -24.44
CA LYS A 46 1.73 -16.98 -23.05
C LYS A 46 1.43 -15.62 -22.44
N GLU A 47 0.42 -15.54 -21.59
CA GLU A 47 -0.01 -14.28 -20.98
C GLU A 47 0.73 -14.07 -19.65
N SER A 48 1.51 -13.00 -19.58
CA SER A 48 2.18 -12.54 -18.36
C SER A 48 1.49 -11.27 -17.85
N LEU A 49 0.89 -11.35 -16.67
CA LEU A 49 0.22 -10.24 -16.01
C LEU A 49 1.08 -9.73 -14.86
N PHE A 50 1.28 -8.41 -14.83
CA PHE A 50 1.92 -7.69 -13.74
C PHE A 50 0.89 -6.78 -13.09
N ARG A 51 0.74 -6.89 -11.77
CA ARG A 51 -0.15 -6.03 -10.99
C ARG A 51 0.66 -5.33 -9.91
N PHE A 52 0.63 -3.99 -9.96
CA PHE A 52 1.17 -3.13 -8.92
C PHE A 52 0.00 -2.50 -8.16
N SER A 53 0.02 -2.56 -6.82
CA SER A 53 -1.01 -1.99 -5.97
C SER A 53 -0.36 -1.20 -4.83
N ALA A 54 -0.85 0.02 -4.61
CA ALA A 54 -0.48 0.87 -3.50
C ALA A 54 -1.77 1.27 -2.76
N GLY A 55 -1.87 0.89 -1.49
CA GLY A 55 -2.99 1.19 -0.60
C GLY A 55 -2.54 2.07 0.55
N PHE A 56 -3.30 3.13 0.83
CA PHE A 56 -3.05 4.02 1.95
C PHE A 56 -4.16 3.84 3.00
N SER A 57 -3.78 3.52 4.23
CA SER A 57 -4.68 3.48 5.37
C SER A 57 -4.40 4.69 6.26
N LEU A 58 -5.22 5.74 6.11
CA LEU A 58 -5.06 6.99 6.85
C LEU A 58 -5.99 7.03 8.07
N SER A 59 -5.40 7.24 9.24
CA SER A 59 -6.12 7.50 10.49
C SER A 59 -6.41 9.01 10.59
N ASP A 60 -7.61 9.45 10.20
CA ASP A 60 -8.30 10.73 10.50
C ASP A 60 -7.49 12.06 10.68
N LEU A 61 -6.32 12.17 10.05
CA LEU A 61 -5.46 13.37 10.10
C LEU A 61 -6.01 14.60 9.33
N TRP A 62 -7.15 14.45 8.66
CA TRP A 62 -7.73 15.48 7.79
C TRP A 62 -8.58 16.53 8.52
N PHE A 63 -8.94 16.28 9.79
CA PHE A 63 -9.74 17.19 10.61
C PHE A 63 -8.94 17.87 11.74
N SER A 64 -7.76 18.39 11.43
CA SER A 64 -7.05 19.24 12.40
C SER A 64 -7.73 20.61 12.47
N LYS A 65 -8.44 20.89 13.56
CA LYS A 65 -9.04 22.21 13.83
C LYS A 65 -7.94 23.28 13.81
N ARG A 66 -7.85 24.05 12.73
CA ARG A 66 -7.02 25.25 12.69
C ARG A 66 -7.73 26.32 13.52
N LYS A 67 -7.07 26.86 14.55
CA LYS A 67 -7.51 28.14 15.12
C LYS A 67 -7.34 29.18 14.03
N TYR A 68 -8.43 29.82 13.66
CA TYR A 68 -8.39 31.08 12.92
C TYR A 68 -8.02 32.15 13.96
N GLU A 69 -6.91 32.84 13.76
CA GLU A 69 -6.60 34.10 14.45
C GLU A 69 -7.54 35.19 13.92
#